data_AF-A0A495IU69-F1
#
_entry.id   AF-A0A495IU69-F1
#
_cell.length_a   1.000
_cell.length_b   1.000
_cell.length_c   1.000
_cell.angle_alpha   90.00
_cell.angle_beta   90.00
_cell.angle_gamma   90.00
#
_symmetry.space_group_name_H-M   'P 1'
#
loop_
_entity.id
_entity.type
_entity.pdbx_description
1 polymer ?
#
loop_
_entity_poly.entity_id
_entity_poly.type
_entity_poly.pdbx_seq_one_letter_code
_entity_poly.pdbx_strand_id
1 'polypeptide(L)'
;MQLKLNHNYSLGFEPHLTNGVRLIVFNGDDEWVCRKETLQNLTKFIAGPEAHVFKGRLQLYKNDDSIAVEVKGQHIGTIALAQLKGLLQIN
;
A
#
# COMPACT_ATOMS: atom_id res chain seq x y z
N MET A 1 1.96 4.18 11.70
CA MET A 1 2.68 5.12 10.82
C MET A 1 1.88 5.25 9.53
N GLN A 2 1.79 6.45 8.96
CA GLN A 2 1.07 6.69 7.71
C GLN A 2 1.98 7.43 6.73
N LEU A 3 1.88 7.09 5.45
CA LEU A 3 2.53 7.78 4.35
C LEU A 3 1.53 8.73 3.71
N LYS A 4 1.89 10.00 3.56
CA LYS A 4 1.05 10.95 2.82
C LYS A 4 0.98 10.56 1.35
N LEU A 5 -0.22 10.64 0.78
CA LEU A 5 -0.48 10.54 -0.65
C LEU A 5 -0.81 11.94 -1.19
N ASN A 6 -1.62 12.05 -2.24
CA ASN A 6 -2.07 13.35 -2.73
C ASN A 6 -3.21 13.90 -1.86
N HIS A 7 -3.29 15.23 -1.78
CA HIS A 7 -4.37 15.94 -1.06
C HIS A 7 -4.50 15.49 0.41
N ASN A 8 -5.70 15.04 0.80
CA ASN A 8 -6.03 14.58 2.14
C ASN A 8 -5.87 13.07 2.32
N TYR A 9 -5.33 12.35 1.33
CA TYR A 9 -5.19 10.90 1.42
C TYR A 9 -3.88 10.51 2.11
N SER A 10 -3.93 9.42 2.88
CA SER A 10 -2.74 8.76 3.42
C SER A 10 -2.88 7.25 3.34
N LEU A 11 -1.74 6.56 3.22
CA LEU A 11 -1.64 5.11 3.29
C LEU A 11 -1.10 4.70 4.66
N GLY A 12 -1.91 4.01 5.44
CA GLY A 12 -1.54 3.40 6.70
C GLY A 12 -1.35 1.89 6.60
N PHE A 13 -0.74 1.37 7.67
CA PHE A 13 -0.44 -0.03 7.85
C PHE A 13 -0.73 -0.43 9.29
N GLU A 14 -1.42 -1.55 9.45
CA GLU A 14 -1.69 -2.18 10.75
C GLU A 14 -1.35 -3.68 10.69
N PRO A 15 -0.68 -4.24 11.70
CA PRO A 15 -0.56 -5.69 11.85
C PRO A 15 -1.94 -6.34 11.91
N HIS A 16 -2.12 -7.48 11.24
CA HIS A 16 -3.39 -8.22 11.25
C HIS A 16 -3.16 -9.72 11.27
N LEU A 17 -3.44 -10.39 12.39
CA LEU A 17 -3.11 -11.81 12.61
C LEU A 17 -1.57 -12.04 12.57
N THR A 18 -1.14 -13.29 12.70
CA THR A 18 0.27 -13.65 12.90
C THR A 18 1.19 -13.25 11.74
N ASN A 19 0.70 -13.24 10.50
CA ASN A 19 1.49 -12.93 9.28
C ASN A 19 0.76 -12.01 8.28
N GLY A 20 -0.39 -11.50 8.69
CA GLY A 20 -1.21 -10.62 7.86
C GLY A 20 -1.01 -9.17 8.25
N VAL A 21 -1.39 -8.31 7.34
CA VAL A 21 -1.35 -6.87 7.49
C VAL A 21 -2.60 -6.28 6.87
N ARG A 22 -2.99 -5.11 7.36
CA ARG A 22 -4.08 -4.33 6.83
C ARG A 22 -3.49 -3.04 6.28
N LEU A 23 -3.55 -2.90 4.96
CA LEU A 23 -3.29 -1.66 4.27
C LEU A 23 -4.57 -0.84 4.29
N ILE A 24 -4.48 0.43 4.66
CA ILE A 24 -5.63 1.31 4.85
C ILE A 24 -5.35 2.61 4.14
N VAL A 25 -6.30 3.07 3.30
CA VAL A 25 -6.29 4.43 2.80
C VAL A 25 -7.22 5.24 3.69
N PHE A 26 -6.69 6.33 4.25
CA PHE A 26 -7.47 7.33 4.97
C PHE A 26 -7.78 8.51 4.07
N ASN A 27 -8.91 9.18 4.31
CA ASN A 27 -9.23 10.49 3.77
C ASN A 27 -9.40 11.46 4.93
N GLY A 28 -8.36 12.24 5.23
CA GLY A 28 -8.24 12.92 6.52
C GLY A 28 -8.07 11.87 7.63
N ASP A 29 -8.93 11.93 8.64
CA ASP A 29 -8.90 10.99 9.78
C ASP A 29 -9.77 9.74 9.57
N ASP A 30 -10.58 9.72 8.51
CA ASP A 30 -11.53 8.65 8.24
C ASP A 30 -10.90 7.51 7.44
N GLU A 31 -11.07 6.27 7.90
CA GLU A 31 -10.75 5.09 7.10
C GLU A 31 -11.66 5.00 5.88
N TRP A 32 -11.08 5.11 4.69
CA TRP A 32 -11.85 5.12 3.45
C TRP A 32 -11.97 3.74 2.82
N VAL A 33 -10.84 3.05 2.64
CA VAL A 33 -10.79 1.66 2.17
C VAL A 33 -9.67 0.89 2.85
N CYS A 34 -9.82 -0.42 3.00
CA CYS A 34 -8.75 -1.27 3.49
C CYS A 34 -8.63 -2.58 2.71
N ARG A 35 -7.43 -3.17 2.78
CA ARG A 35 -7.09 -4.47 2.20
C ARG A 35 -6.27 -5.26 3.20
N LYS A 36 -6.73 -6.46 3.53
CA LYS A 36 -5.93 -7.46 4.24
C LYS A 36 -5.03 -8.17 3.24
N GLU A 37 -3.76 -8.32 3.57
CA GLU A 37 -2.78 -9.02 2.76
C GLU A 37 -1.74 -9.70 3.64
N THR A 38 -0.91 -10.58 3.09
CA THR A 38 0.23 -11.16 3.83
C THR A 38 1.51 -10.36 3.62
N LEU A 39 2.36 -10.29 4.64
CA LEU A 39 3.71 -9.73 4.48
C LEU A 39 4.47 -10.46 3.37
N GLN A 40 4.35 -11.78 3.29
CA GLN A 40 5.02 -12.58 2.26
C GLN A 40 4.65 -12.14 0.83
N ASN A 41 3.37 -11.91 0.56
CA ASN A 41 2.92 -11.45 -0.77
C ASN A 41 3.41 -10.04 -1.08
N LEU A 42 3.42 -9.14 -0.10
CA LEU A 42 3.95 -7.79 -0.26
C LEU A 42 5.47 -7.79 -0.48
N THR A 43 6.22 -8.63 0.24
CA THR A 43 7.66 -8.81 0.04
C THR A 43 7.93 -9.34 -1.37
N LYS A 44 7.18 -10.35 -1.82
CA LYS A 44 7.29 -10.88 -3.19
C LYS A 44 6.99 -9.81 -4.23
N PHE A 45 5.93 -9.04 -4.05
CA PHE A 45 5.60 -7.93 -4.94
C PHE A 45 6.71 -6.88 -5.02
N ILE A 46 7.31 -6.52 -3.89
CA ILE A 46 8.39 -5.53 -3.85
C ILE A 46 9.62 -6.05 -4.60
N ALA A 47 10.00 -7.31 -4.38
CA ALA A 47 11.21 -7.91 -4.96
C ALA A 47 11.03 -8.47 -6.38
N GLY A 48 9.81 -8.85 -6.75
CA GLY A 48 9.49 -9.56 -7.99
C GLY A 48 9.28 -8.63 -9.19
N PRO A 49 9.06 -9.15 -10.40
CA PRO A 49 8.78 -8.32 -11.57
C PRO A 49 7.31 -7.88 -11.65
N GLU A 50 6.42 -8.36 -10.76
CA GLU A 50 5.00 -8.05 -10.87
C GLU A 50 4.72 -6.55 -10.66
N ALA A 51 3.95 -5.98 -11.60
CA ALA A 51 3.51 -4.61 -11.51
C ALA A 51 2.39 -4.40 -10.49
N HIS A 52 1.72 -5.45 -9.99
CA HIS A 52 0.64 -5.36 -9.01
C HIS A 52 0.63 -6.56 -8.06
N VAL A 53 0.20 -6.36 -6.81
CA VAL A 53 0.17 -7.40 -5.76
C VAL A 53 -1.21 -8.04 -5.55
N PHE A 54 -2.28 -7.28 -5.73
CA PHE A 54 -3.65 -7.74 -5.54
C PHE A 54 -4.62 -6.92 -6.40
N LYS A 55 -5.82 -7.46 -6.61
CA LYS A 55 -6.93 -6.79 -7.27
C LYS A 55 -7.99 -6.37 -6.24
N GLY A 56 -8.79 -5.37 -6.58
CA GLY A 56 -9.95 -4.96 -5.77
C GLY A 56 -10.11 -3.46 -5.66
N ARG A 57 -10.71 -3.02 -4.54
CA ARG A 57 -10.98 -1.58 -4.29
C ARG A 57 -9.70 -0.79 -4.04
N LEU A 58 -8.75 -1.33 -3.29
CA LEU A 58 -7.41 -0.75 -3.13
C LEU A 58 -6.45 -1.58 -3.98
N GLN A 59 -5.60 -0.91 -4.76
CA GLN A 59 -4.57 -1.53 -5.58
C GLN A 59 -3.26 -0.76 -5.45
N LEU A 60 -2.16 -1.49 -5.49
CA LEU A 60 -0.80 -0.93 -5.51
C LEU A 60 -0.15 -1.35 -6.82
N TYR A 61 0.37 -0.37 -7.55
CA TYR A 61 1.08 -0.59 -8.80
C TYR A 61 2.53 -0.15 -8.67
N LYS A 62 3.45 -1.03 -9.02
CA LYS A 62 4.89 -0.74 -9.00
C LYS A 62 5.36 -0.23 -10.35
N ASN A 63 6.02 0.93 -10.33
CA ASN A 63 6.67 1.57 -11.46
C ASN A 63 8.09 1.97 -11.05
N ASP A 64 9.08 1.20 -11.47
CA ASP A 64 10.51 1.36 -11.11
C ASP A 64 10.69 1.60 -9.59
N ASP A 65 10.97 2.85 -9.19
CA ASP A 65 11.22 3.25 -7.80
C ASP A 65 10.00 3.82 -7.07
N SER A 66 8.81 3.68 -7.65
CA SER A 66 7.58 4.26 -7.14
C SER A 66 6.42 3.26 -7.08
N ILE A 67 5.50 3.50 -6.16
CA ILE A 67 4.25 2.76 -6.02
C ILE A 67 3.10 3.74 -6.21
N ALA A 68 2.33 3.56 -7.28
CA ALA A 68 1.05 4.22 -7.46
C ALA A 68 -0.01 3.51 -6.62
N VAL A 69 -0.77 4.30 -5.85
CA VAL A 69 -1.88 3.84 -5.02
C VAL A 69 -3.17 4.20 -5.74
N GLU A 70 -4.00 3.19 -5.98
CA GLU A 70 -5.29 3.37 -6.63
C GLU A 70 -6.44 2.92 -5.74
N VAL A 71 -7.53 3.69 -5.74
CA VAL A 71 -8.80 3.32 -5.12
C VAL A 71 -9.91 3.33 -6.17
N LYS A 72 -10.57 2.18 -6.36
CA LYS A 72 -11.64 1.98 -7.37
C LYS A 72 -11.20 2.39 -8.79
N GLY A 73 -9.94 2.13 -9.14
CA GLY A 73 -9.35 2.48 -10.44
C GLY A 73 -8.99 3.96 -10.59
N GLN A 74 -9.07 4.76 -9.53
CA GLN A 74 -8.61 6.15 -9.52
C GLN A 74 -7.27 6.24 -8.80
N HIS A 75 -6.30 6.88 -9.45
CA HIS A 75 -5.01 7.22 -8.84
C HIS A 75 -5.19 8.27 -7.75
N ILE A 76 -4.79 7.93 -6.52
CA ILE A 76 -4.93 8.82 -5.35
C ILE A 76 -3.58 9.27 -4.78
N GLY A 77 -2.48 8.75 -5.30
CA GLY A 77 -1.14 9.24 -5.00
C GLY A 77 -0.05 8.23 -5.31
N THR A 78 1.18 8.72 -5.21
CA THR A 78 2.40 7.93 -5.44
C THR A 78 3.29 8.05 -4.21
N ILE A 79 3.84 6.92 -3.78
CA ILE A 79 4.89 6.86 -2.75
C ILE A 79 6.15 6.26 -3.36
N ALA A 80 7.32 6.56 -2.81
CA ALA A 80 8.54 5.87 -3.19
C ALA A 80 8.50 4.42 -2.70
N LEU A 81 9.07 3.49 -3.48
CA LEU A 81 9.21 2.09 -3.10
C LEU A 81 9.91 1.95 -1.74
N ALA A 82 10.92 2.78 -1.49
CA ALA A 82 11.64 2.83 -0.21
C ALA A 82 10.73 3.22 0.97
N GLN A 83 9.76 4.13 0.77
CA GLN A 83 8.79 4.48 1.81
C GLN A 83 7.86 3.31 2.12
N LEU A 84 7.41 2.57 1.09
CA LEU A 84 6.62 1.36 1.30
C LEU A 84 7.42 0.30 2.08
N LYS A 85 8.68 0.06 1.70
CA LYS A 85 9.58 -0.86 2.43
C LYS A 85 9.70 -0.47 3.91
N GLY A 86 9.95 0.81 4.19
CA GLY A 86 10.02 1.34 5.54
C GLY A 86 8.71 1.18 6.32
N LEU A 87 7.56 1.41 5.66
CA LEU A 87 6.24 1.21 6.25
C LEU A 87 5.98 -0.26 6.63
N LEU A 88 6.40 -1.18 5.77
CA LEU A 88 6.23 -2.63 5.97
C LEU A 88 7.33 -3.24 6.85
N GLN A 89 8.35 -2.47 7.24
CA GLN A 89 9.55 -2.93 7.96
C GLN A 89 10.28 -4.07 7.22
N ILE A 90 10.32 -3.98 5.89
CA ILE A 90 11.01 -4.92 5.00
C ILE A 90 12.34 -4.29 4.56
N ASN A 91 13.43 -5.05 4.63
CA ASN A 91 14.76 -4.65 4.15
C ASN A 91 14.89 -4.87 2.63
#